data_AF-A0A0K8PZ73-F1
#
_entry.id   AF-A0A0K8PZ73-F1
#
_cell.length_a   1.000
_cell.length_b   1.000
_cell.length_c   1.000
_cell.angle_alpha   90.00
_cell.angle_beta   90.00
_cell.angle_gamma   90.00
#
_symmetry.space_group_name_H-M   'P 1'
#
loop_
_entity.id
_entity.type
_entity.pdbx_description
1 polymer ?
#
loop_
_entity_poly.entity_id
_entity_poly.type
_entity_poly.pdbx_seq_one_letter_code
_entity_poly.pdbx_strand_id
1 'polypeptide(L)'
;MLDDSLRDRIDTSKPHSARFWNYFVGGKDNYEVDREIGDQIKSIFPGLVDVAVTSRRFLGRAVRYLAVEQGVRQFLDIGTGLPTADNTHEVAQRVAPDSRIVYVDNDPIVLAHANALLTSTPEGRTAYLDADLYDPEAVLEAAAGTLDL
;
A
#
# COMPACT_ATOMS: atom_id res chain seq x y z
N MET A 1 15.43 5.90 13.67
CA MET A 1 14.67 5.61 14.90
C MET A 1 13.22 5.89 14.56
N LEU A 2 12.31 4.95 14.83
CA LEU A 2 10.88 5.27 14.78
C LEU A 2 10.64 6.40 15.80
N ASP A 3 9.99 7.47 15.37
CA ASP A 3 9.49 8.51 16.26
C ASP A 3 8.64 7.84 17.36
N ASP A 4 8.86 8.17 18.63
CA ASP A 4 8.11 7.59 19.74
C ASP A 4 6.59 7.85 19.58
N SER A 5 6.22 8.95 18.92
CA SER A 5 4.84 9.28 18.52
C SER A 5 4.23 8.24 17.57
N LEU A 6 5.02 7.62 16.68
CA LEU A 6 4.51 6.63 15.74
C LEU A 6 4.23 5.28 16.43
N ARG A 7 5.08 4.90 17.38
CA ARG A 7 4.90 3.67 18.17
C ARG A 7 3.63 3.72 19.00
N ASP A 8 3.32 4.88 19.58
CA ASP A 8 2.11 5.09 20.38
C ASP A 8 0.81 4.93 19.57
N ARG A 9 0.88 5.12 18.24
CA ARG A 9 -0.27 4.93 17.35
C ARG A 9 -0.51 3.47 16.95
N ILE A 10 0.48 2.58 17.10
CA ILE A 10 0.35 1.17 16.73
C ILE A 10 -0.42 0.44 17.83
N ASP A 11 -1.75 0.41 17.72
CA ASP A 11 -2.62 -0.42 18.57
C ASP A 11 -2.55 -1.87 18.07
N THR A 12 -1.86 -2.74 18.82
CA THR A 12 -1.72 -4.17 18.53
C THR A 12 -2.84 -5.01 19.16
N SER A 13 -3.76 -4.39 19.91
CA SER A 13 -4.92 -5.06 20.51
C SER A 13 -6.13 -5.10 19.58
N LYS A 14 -6.10 -4.34 18.48
CA LYS A 14 -7.17 -4.27 17.49
C LYS A 14 -6.69 -4.71 16.11
N PRO A 15 -7.46 -5.55 15.42
CA PRO A 15 -7.12 -5.93 14.07
C PRO A 15 -7.19 -4.74 13.12
N HIS A 16 -6.29 -4.70 12.14
CA HIS A 16 -6.30 -3.72 11.05
C HIS A 16 -6.33 -4.41 9.69
N SER A 17 -6.99 -3.77 8.73
CA SER A 17 -7.18 -4.33 7.38
C SER A 17 -5.86 -4.64 6.69
N ALA A 18 -4.94 -3.68 6.64
CA ALA A 18 -3.62 -3.85 6.03
C ALA A 18 -2.88 -5.10 6.59
N ARG A 19 -3.02 -5.36 7.88
CA ARG A 19 -2.31 -6.42 8.61
C ARG A 19 -2.94 -7.79 8.39
N PHE A 20 -4.27 -7.94 8.46
CA PHE A 20 -4.88 -9.24 8.13
C PHE A 20 -4.81 -9.56 6.62
N TRP A 21 -4.81 -8.55 5.73
CA TRP A 21 -4.50 -8.76 4.32
C TRP A 21 -3.06 -9.24 4.11
N ASN A 22 -2.09 -8.66 4.84
CA ASN A 22 -0.71 -9.14 4.86
C ASN A 22 -0.64 -10.60 5.31
N TYR A 23 -1.39 -10.99 6.34
CA TYR A 23 -1.51 -12.39 6.77
C TYR A 23 -2.08 -13.31 5.66
N PHE A 24 -3.12 -12.88 4.93
CA PHE A 24 -3.70 -13.69 3.85
C PHE A 24 -2.74 -13.97 2.70
N VAL A 25 -1.82 -13.04 2.41
CA VAL A 25 -0.80 -13.25 1.38
C VAL A 25 0.48 -13.93 1.91
N GLY A 26 0.47 -14.39 3.17
CA GLY A 26 1.61 -15.08 3.81
C GLY A 26 2.72 -14.14 4.31
N GLY A 27 2.43 -12.85 4.45
CA GLY A 27 3.33 -11.87 5.04
C GLY A 27 3.49 -12.05 6.56
N LYS A 28 4.46 -11.32 7.12
CA LYS A 28 4.85 -11.41 8.54
C LYS A 28 4.55 -10.15 9.35
N ASP A 29 4.09 -9.09 8.69
CA ASP A 29 3.83 -7.79 9.30
C ASP A 29 2.38 -7.77 9.81
N ASN A 30 2.10 -8.65 10.77
CA ASN A 30 0.79 -8.83 11.38
C ASN A 30 0.92 -9.33 12.83
N TYR A 31 -0.01 -8.92 13.67
CA TYR A 31 -0.09 -9.32 15.07
C TYR A 31 -1.04 -10.51 15.26
N GLU A 32 -1.08 -11.04 16.49
CA GLU A 32 -1.95 -12.17 16.83
C GLU A 32 -3.42 -11.88 16.56
N VAL A 33 -3.91 -10.71 16.97
CA VAL A 33 -5.29 -10.26 16.73
C VAL A 33 -5.65 -10.19 15.24
N ASP A 34 -4.69 -9.87 14.37
CA ASP A 34 -4.88 -9.85 12.91
C ASP A 34 -5.00 -11.27 12.34
N ARG A 35 -4.25 -12.23 12.91
CA ARG A 35 -4.34 -13.65 12.52
C ARG A 35 -5.63 -14.28 13.02
N GLU A 36 -6.05 -13.97 14.24
CA GLU A 36 -7.31 -14.47 14.81
C GLU A 36 -8.52 -14.05 13.95
N ILE A 37 -8.63 -12.76 13.62
CA ILE A 37 -9.70 -12.30 12.72
C ILE A 37 -9.54 -12.91 11.32
N GLY A 38 -8.30 -13.03 10.83
CA GLY A 38 -8.02 -13.67 9.56
C GLY A 38 -8.50 -15.13 9.51
N ASP A 39 -8.28 -15.90 10.56
CA ASP A 39 -8.71 -17.29 10.67
C ASP A 39 -10.22 -17.41 10.82
N GLN A 40 -10.86 -16.50 11.56
CA GLN A 40 -12.33 -16.39 11.60
C GLN A 40 -12.89 -16.13 10.19
N ILE A 41 -12.32 -15.19 9.45
CA ILE A 41 -12.74 -14.89 8.08
C ILE A 41 -12.52 -16.10 7.16
N LYS A 42 -11.38 -16.78 7.24
CA LYS A 42 -11.11 -18.01 6.48
C LYS A 42 -12.13 -19.11 6.78
N SER A 43 -12.60 -19.21 8.02
CA SER A 43 -13.63 -20.20 8.40
C SER A 43 -14.99 -19.92 7.76
N ILE A 44 -15.32 -18.64 7.52
CA ILE A 44 -16.57 -18.19 6.90
C ILE A 44 -16.45 -18.23 5.37
N PHE A 45 -15.35 -17.72 4.84
CA PHE A 45 -15.09 -17.64 3.40
C PHE A 45 -13.63 -18.00 3.07
N PRO A 46 -13.34 -19.31 2.88
CA PRO A 46 -11.98 -19.77 2.56
C PRO A 46 -11.39 -19.14 1.30
N GLY A 47 -12.24 -18.82 0.32
CA GLY A 47 -11.84 -18.22 -0.96
C GLY A 47 -11.24 -16.82 -0.83
N LEU A 48 -11.33 -16.15 0.32
CA LEU A 48 -10.77 -14.82 0.49
C LEU A 48 -9.24 -14.80 0.40
N VAL A 49 -8.57 -15.91 0.73
CA VAL A 49 -7.12 -16.05 0.56
C VAL A 49 -6.75 -16.00 -0.93
N ASP A 50 -7.50 -16.69 -1.77
CA ASP A 50 -7.31 -16.65 -3.22
C ASP A 50 -7.61 -15.25 -3.78
N VAL A 51 -8.62 -14.57 -3.24
CA VAL A 51 -8.91 -13.16 -3.57
C VAL A 51 -7.71 -12.27 -3.21
N ALA A 52 -7.10 -12.43 -2.04
CA ALA A 52 -5.93 -11.63 -1.64
C ALA A 52 -4.77 -11.77 -2.63
N VAL A 53 -4.42 -13.00 -2.98
CA VAL A 53 -3.34 -13.31 -3.92
C VAL A 53 -3.67 -12.81 -5.33
N THR A 54 -4.89 -13.04 -5.80
CA THR A 54 -5.31 -12.65 -7.16
C THR A 54 -5.45 -11.14 -7.31
N SER A 55 -5.90 -10.43 -6.26
CA SER A 55 -5.92 -8.96 -6.21
C SER A 55 -4.53 -8.36 -6.35
N ARG A 56 -3.51 -8.90 -5.65
CA ARG A 56 -2.12 -8.45 -5.82
C ARG A 56 -1.59 -8.70 -7.23
N ARG A 57 -1.88 -9.87 -7.80
CA ARG A 57 -1.53 -10.15 -9.21
C ARG A 57 -2.25 -9.21 -10.18
N PHE A 58 -3.50 -8.86 -9.89
CA PHE A 58 -4.28 -7.94 -10.71
C PHE A 58 -3.69 -6.53 -10.67
N LEU A 59 -3.33 -6.02 -9.49
CA LEU A 59 -2.66 -4.73 -9.31
C LEU A 59 -1.45 -4.61 -10.24
N GLY A 60 -0.52 -5.58 -10.21
CA GLY A 60 0.66 -5.55 -11.07
C GLY A 60 0.33 -5.56 -12.57
N ARG A 61 -0.68 -6.33 -13.00
CA ARG A 61 -1.12 -6.31 -14.41
C ARG A 61 -1.76 -4.97 -14.79
N ALA A 62 -2.59 -4.41 -13.92
CA ALA A 62 -3.28 -3.16 -14.16
C ALA A 62 -2.29 -1.99 -14.24
N VAL A 63 -1.37 -1.87 -13.28
CA VAL A 63 -0.34 -0.83 -13.27
C VAL A 63 0.55 -0.92 -14.50
N ARG A 64 1.00 -2.13 -14.87
CA ARG A 64 1.79 -2.33 -16.09
C ARG A 64 1.01 -1.93 -17.34
N TYR A 65 -0.25 -2.32 -17.45
CA TYR A 65 -1.10 -1.94 -18.58
C TYR A 65 -1.25 -0.42 -18.67
N LEU A 66 -1.54 0.25 -17.55
CA LEU A 66 -1.66 1.71 -17.50
C LEU A 66 -0.35 2.40 -17.91
N ALA A 67 0.80 1.92 -17.43
CA ALA A 67 2.09 2.50 -17.75
C ALA A 67 2.52 2.26 -19.20
N VAL A 68 2.37 1.03 -19.71
CA VAL A 68 2.83 0.64 -21.05
C VAL A 68 1.83 1.09 -22.12
N GLU A 69 0.59 0.65 -22.01
CA GLU A 69 -0.41 0.77 -23.08
C GLU A 69 -1.14 2.11 -23.06
N GLN A 70 -1.36 2.67 -21.87
CA GLN A 70 -2.07 3.94 -21.71
C GLN A 70 -1.14 5.13 -21.49
N GLY A 71 0.16 4.91 -21.36
CA GLY A 71 1.14 5.97 -21.16
C GLY A 71 1.00 6.73 -19.84
N VAL A 72 0.31 6.17 -18.83
CA VAL A 72 0.16 6.80 -17.52
C VAL A 72 1.52 6.88 -16.82
N ARG A 73 1.84 8.06 -16.27
CA ARG A 73 3.10 8.32 -15.54
C ARG A 73 2.88 8.75 -14.09
N GLN A 74 1.63 8.89 -13.66
CA GLN A 74 1.28 9.42 -12.35
C GLN A 74 0.23 8.52 -11.71
N PHE A 75 0.52 8.03 -10.52
CA PHE A 75 -0.36 7.12 -9.78
C PHE A 75 -0.61 7.65 -8.38
N LEU A 76 -1.88 7.72 -8.00
CA LEU A 76 -2.32 7.93 -6.63
C LEU A 76 -2.89 6.60 -6.12
N ASP A 77 -2.17 5.95 -5.21
CA ASP A 77 -2.49 4.62 -4.69
C ASP A 77 -3.08 4.73 -3.28
N ILE A 78 -4.41 4.59 -3.19
CA ILE A 78 -5.19 4.79 -1.96
C ILE A 78 -5.49 3.44 -1.31
N GLY A 79 -5.11 3.29 -0.04
CA GLY A 79 -5.16 2.01 0.67
C GLY A 79 -4.02 1.10 0.25
N THR A 80 -2.80 1.65 0.27
CA THR A 80 -1.57 0.98 -0.20
C THR A 80 -1.37 -0.38 0.50
N GLY A 81 -1.68 -0.42 1.80
CA GLY A 81 -1.40 -1.53 2.68
C GLY A 81 0.10 -1.75 2.88
N LEU A 82 0.41 -2.85 3.56
CA LEU A 82 1.80 -3.22 3.83
C LEU A 82 2.57 -3.58 2.54
N PRO A 83 3.87 -3.23 2.44
CA PRO A 83 4.67 -3.54 1.27
C PRO A 83 4.68 -5.03 0.97
N THR A 84 4.58 -5.35 -0.31
CA THR A 84 4.68 -6.73 -0.81
C THR A 84 5.65 -6.76 -1.99
N ALA A 85 5.83 -7.92 -2.64
CA ALA A 85 6.53 -7.95 -3.91
C ALA A 85 5.72 -7.22 -5.00
N ASP A 86 6.40 -6.48 -5.88
CA ASP A 86 5.80 -5.73 -6.99
C ASP A 86 4.84 -4.63 -6.51
N ASN A 87 5.33 -3.73 -5.65
CA ASN A 87 4.63 -2.50 -5.27
C ASN A 87 4.38 -1.62 -6.52
N THR A 88 3.37 -0.75 -6.46
CA THR A 88 2.94 0.09 -7.59
C THR A 88 4.09 0.83 -8.29
N HIS A 89 5.01 1.45 -7.55
CA HIS A 89 6.17 2.13 -8.11
C HIS A 89 7.15 1.16 -8.78
N GLU A 90 7.42 0.00 -8.19
CA GLU A 90 8.33 -1.00 -8.77
C GLU A 90 7.80 -1.51 -10.12
N VAL A 91 6.48 -1.69 -10.24
CA VAL A 91 5.85 -2.13 -11.48
C VAL A 91 5.87 -1.03 -12.54
N ALA A 92 5.48 0.20 -12.16
CA ALA A 92 5.43 1.33 -13.08
C ALA A 92 6.84 1.74 -13.54
N GLN A 93 7.79 1.90 -12.62
CA GLN A 93 9.14 2.39 -12.91
C GLN A 93 10.00 1.37 -13.64
N ARG A 94 9.70 0.06 -13.55
CA ARG A 94 10.36 -0.97 -14.37
C ARG A 94 10.13 -0.78 -15.86
N VAL A 95 9.01 -0.17 -16.25
CA VAL A 95 8.65 0.05 -17.66
C VAL A 95 8.70 1.52 -18.07
N ALA A 96 8.57 2.45 -17.12
CA ALA A 96 8.65 3.89 -17.31
C ALA A 96 9.33 4.53 -16.09
N PRO A 97 10.69 4.61 -16.07
CA PRO A 97 11.46 5.02 -14.90
C PRO A 97 11.14 6.40 -14.34
N ASP A 98 10.54 7.27 -15.15
CA ASP A 98 10.10 8.63 -14.79
C ASP A 98 8.73 8.67 -14.07
N SER A 99 8.10 7.51 -13.84
CA SER A 99 6.79 7.43 -13.19
C SER A 99 6.83 7.96 -11.74
N ARG A 100 5.78 8.70 -11.38
CA ARG A 100 5.56 9.30 -10.06
C ARG A 100 4.42 8.62 -9.34
N ILE A 101 4.63 8.25 -8.08
CA ILE A 101 3.67 7.50 -7.29
C ILE A 101 3.50 8.21 -5.94
N VAL A 102 2.25 8.42 -5.54
CA VAL A 102 1.89 8.81 -4.17
C VAL A 102 1.10 7.68 -3.55
N TYR A 103 1.60 7.15 -2.45
CA TYR A 103 0.95 6.14 -1.62
C TYR A 103 0.17 6.81 -0.50
N VAL A 104 -1.04 6.32 -0.22
CA VAL A 104 -1.90 6.80 0.86
C VAL A 104 -2.35 5.62 1.70
N ASP A 105 -2.11 5.68 3.02
CA ASP A 105 -2.64 4.74 3.99
C ASP A 105 -2.63 5.38 5.39
N ASN A 106 -3.58 5.01 6.23
CA ASN A 106 -3.73 5.56 7.59
C ASN A 106 -3.30 4.58 8.69
N ASP A 107 -2.88 3.36 8.36
CA ASP A 107 -2.31 2.43 9.34
C ASP A 107 -0.87 2.85 9.69
N PRO A 108 -0.58 3.18 10.96
CA PRO A 108 0.76 3.57 11.41
C PRO A 108 1.86 2.54 11.09
N ILE A 109 1.51 1.26 10.95
CA ILE A 109 2.47 0.23 10.55
C ILE A 109 2.94 0.46 9.10
N VAL A 110 2.06 0.88 8.20
CA VAL A 110 2.43 1.14 6.80
C VAL A 110 3.39 2.31 6.74
N LEU A 111 3.15 3.37 7.53
CA LEU A 111 4.08 4.48 7.67
C LEU A 111 5.45 4.03 8.23
N ALA A 112 5.48 3.12 9.20
CA ALA A 112 6.73 2.54 9.71
C ALA A 112 7.51 1.80 8.61
N HIS A 113 6.81 1.26 7.62
CA HIS A 113 7.38 0.62 6.44
C HIS A 113 7.55 1.55 5.23
N ALA A 114 7.27 2.85 5.34
CA ALA A 114 7.31 3.80 4.22
C ALA A 114 8.67 3.83 3.52
N ASN A 115 9.78 3.65 4.22
CA ASN A 115 11.11 3.60 3.59
C ASN A 115 11.23 2.52 2.51
N ALA A 116 10.53 1.38 2.67
CA ALA A 116 10.49 0.34 1.64
C ALA A 116 9.69 0.80 0.41
N LEU A 117 8.62 1.58 0.60
CA LEU A 117 7.80 2.14 -0.47
C LEU A 117 8.45 3.34 -1.17
N LEU A 118 9.38 4.03 -0.50
CA LEU A 118 9.98 5.28 -0.97
C LEU A 118 11.30 5.08 -1.74
N THR A 119 11.64 3.85 -2.09
CA THR A 119 12.84 3.54 -2.88
C THR A 119 12.55 3.69 -4.38
N SER A 120 12.55 4.93 -4.86
CA SER A 120 12.31 5.26 -6.27
C SER A 120 13.54 5.06 -7.16
N THR A 121 13.31 4.94 -8.47
CA THR A 121 14.32 5.23 -9.50
C THR A 121 14.82 6.68 -9.42
N PRO A 122 16.04 6.98 -9.92
CA PRO A 122 16.58 8.35 -9.98
C PRO A 122 15.73 9.33 -10.81
N GLU A 123 15.05 8.85 -11.84
CA GLU A 123 14.21 9.64 -12.74
C GLU A 123 12.79 9.87 -12.19
N GLY A 124 12.32 8.95 -11.35
CA GLY A 124 10.97 8.92 -10.80
C GLY A 124 10.83 9.64 -9.46
N ARG A 125 9.64 9.56 -8.89
CA ARG A 125 9.36 10.02 -7.52
C ARG A 125 8.39 9.10 -6.82
N THR A 126 8.60 8.90 -5.54
CA THR A 126 7.66 8.24 -4.63
C THR A 126 7.43 9.11 -3.42
N ALA A 127 6.19 9.27 -3.00
CA ALA A 127 5.82 9.89 -1.73
C ALA A 127 4.81 9.01 -1.00
N TYR A 128 4.73 9.19 0.31
CA TYR A 128 3.77 8.51 1.18
C TYR A 128 3.02 9.55 1.99
N LEU A 129 1.70 9.41 2.04
CA LEU A 129 0.79 10.24 2.81
C LEU A 129 0.13 9.39 3.89
N ASP A 130 0.35 9.80 5.13
CA ASP A 130 -0.44 9.35 6.28
C ASP A 130 -1.75 10.13 6.30
N ALA A 131 -2.75 9.65 5.57
CA ALA A 131 -4.01 10.34 5.36
C ALA A 131 -5.19 9.37 5.25
N ASP A 132 -6.37 9.86 5.61
CA ASP A 132 -7.62 9.10 5.54
C ASP A 132 -8.30 9.29 4.18
N LEU A 133 -8.71 8.19 3.55
CA LEU A 133 -9.46 8.21 2.29
C LEU A 133 -10.81 8.93 2.40
N TYR A 134 -11.35 9.06 3.62
CA TYR A 134 -12.59 9.78 3.87
C TYR A 134 -12.41 11.31 3.86
N ASP A 135 -11.18 11.81 3.75
CA ASP A 135 -10.85 13.21 3.52
C ASP A 135 -10.14 13.40 2.15
N PRO A 136 -10.88 13.27 1.03
CA PRO A 136 -10.28 13.27 -0.30
C PRO A 136 -9.65 14.62 -0.68
N GLU A 137 -10.14 15.72 -0.11
CA GLU A 137 -9.61 17.06 -0.37
C GLU A 137 -8.20 17.20 0.20
N ALA A 138 -7.99 16.79 1.45
CA ALA A 138 -6.66 16.75 2.07
C ALA A 138 -5.69 15.81 1.32
N VAL A 139 -6.18 14.65 0.87
CA VAL A 139 -5.38 13.70 0.08
C VAL A 139 -4.92 14.32 -1.24
N LEU A 140 -5.82 14.97 -1.99
CA LEU A 140 -5.49 15.58 -3.28
C LEU A 140 -4.54 16.77 -3.12
N GLU A 141 -4.77 17.63 -2.12
CA GLU A 141 -3.89 18.77 -1.81
C GLU A 141 -2.47 18.29 -1.48
N ALA A 142 -2.33 17.28 -0.63
CA ALA A 142 -1.03 16.75 -0.26
C ALA A 142 -0.34 16.02 -1.43
N ALA A 143 -1.11 15.30 -2.26
CA ALA A 143 -0.58 14.59 -3.42
C ALA A 143 -0.04 15.53 -4.52
N ALA A 144 -0.57 16.75 -4.63
CA ALA A 144 -0.13 17.76 -5.59
C ALA A 144 1.34 18.19 -5.42
N GLY A 145 1.96 17.91 -4.28
CA GLY A 145 3.41 18.10 -4.08
C GLY A 145 4.29 17.16 -4.92
N THR A 146 3.72 16.07 -5.43
CA THR A 146 4.42 15.06 -6.25
C THR A 146 3.76 14.81 -7.60
N LEU A 147 2.42 14.84 -7.64
CA LEU A 147 1.62 14.60 -8.84
C LEU A 147 1.13 15.93 -9.44
N ASP A 148 0.96 15.97 -10.76
CA ASP A 148 0.38 17.11 -11.47
C ASP A 148 -1.17 17.02 -11.38
N LEU A 149 -1.75 17.63 -10.34
CA LEU A 149 -3.19 17.66 -10.04
C LEU A 149 -3.78 19.07 -10.18
#